data_AF-A0A9D6S345-F1
#
_entry.id   AF-A0A9D6S345-F1
#
_cell.length_a   1.000
_cell.length_b   1.000
_cell.length_c   1.000
_cell.angle_alpha   90.00
_cell.angle_beta   90.00
_cell.angle_gamma   90.00
#
_symmetry.space_group_name_H-M   'P 1'
#
loop_
_entity.id
_entity.type
_entity.pdbx_description
1 polymer ?
#
loop_
_entity_poly.entity_id
_entity_poly.type
_entity_poly.pdbx_seq_one_letter_code
_entity_poly.pdbx_strand_id
1 'polypeptide(L)'
;MMHLLSSEIEHILKPSDPKDLMSNFMFRIFKSQVIISDDSQETAGIQIFIAIRRAYANDDLAFLRYHLFKQYFGSLSYENLGKITQYFLQGIKIIENQFKHPAKDKIYTYIKNQTVPFLILDDVLRKYRGKISDLAADEDQLNAAILSACNARYKTINSKVRRAIIRSVIFIFFTKAIFALFIEGAFEKFLYGRTLWSSIALNTLTPPILMILVGFLIQAPNRANSNRILKKINIILYEDPKLLGVVLTVKKKPGKTDPILWSLFVLLWLAAFALSFGAIVFILTKLHINLLSQFIFIFFLAIVSFVSFRINRTANMYILKDKKDNLGSLAFDFFFMPFIQIGRRLTLAISQINIILFLFDFIIETPFKGIFAFFEQWFLFLRTQREKLD
;
A
#
# COMPACT_ATOMS: atom_id res chain seq x y z
N MET A 1 -9.13 -17.63 -19.91
CA MET A 1 -10.51 -17.60 -20.43
C MET A 1 -11.52 -17.18 -19.36
N MET A 2 -11.61 -17.86 -18.21
CA MET A 2 -12.51 -17.45 -17.10
C MET A 2 -12.37 -15.98 -16.68
N HIS A 3 -11.14 -15.45 -16.62
CA HIS A 3 -10.90 -14.04 -16.29
C HIS A 3 -11.56 -13.07 -17.28
N LEU A 4 -11.54 -13.39 -18.58
CA LEU A 4 -12.11 -12.54 -19.63
C LEU A 4 -13.64 -12.53 -19.55
N LEU A 5 -14.24 -13.72 -19.39
CA LEU A 5 -15.69 -13.86 -19.27
C LEU A 5 -16.24 -13.16 -18.03
N SER A 6 -15.59 -13.35 -16.87
CA SER A 6 -15.99 -12.69 -15.62
C SER A 6 -15.91 -11.16 -15.74
N SER A 7 -14.85 -10.63 -16.37
CA SER A 7 -14.67 -9.18 -16.54
C SER A 7 -15.66 -8.59 -17.55
N GLU A 8 -16.01 -9.32 -18.61
CA GLU A 8 -17.02 -8.90 -19.59
C GLU A 8 -18.40 -8.81 -18.93
N ILE A 9 -18.79 -9.81 -18.12
CA ILE A 9 -20.06 -9.77 -17.37
C ILE A 9 -20.10 -8.54 -16.47
N GLU A 10 -19.04 -8.26 -15.70
CA GLU A 10 -19.01 -7.09 -14.84
C GLU A 10 -19.07 -5.78 -15.63
N HIS A 11 -18.40 -5.70 -16.79
CA HIS A 11 -18.49 -4.54 -17.69
C HIS A 11 -19.92 -4.36 -18.25
N ILE A 12 -20.63 -5.43 -18.59
CA ILE A 12 -22.03 -5.38 -19.04
C ILE A 12 -22.94 -4.88 -17.91
N LEU A 13 -22.69 -5.31 -16.67
CA LEU A 13 -23.47 -4.89 -15.50
C LEU A 13 -23.24 -3.43 -15.12
N LYS A 14 -22.06 -2.87 -15.44
CA LYS A 14 -21.70 -1.48 -15.15
C LYS A 14 -21.14 -0.78 -16.39
N PRO A 15 -21.99 -0.48 -17.38
CA PRO A 15 -21.55 0.22 -18.57
C PRO A 15 -21.10 1.65 -18.21
N SER A 16 -20.04 2.11 -18.86
CA SER A 16 -19.52 3.49 -18.74
C SER A 16 -19.04 3.86 -17.33
N ASP A 17 -18.09 3.09 -16.79
CA ASP A 17 -17.46 3.45 -15.51
C ASP A 17 -16.81 4.84 -15.63
N PRO A 18 -17.17 5.83 -14.79
CA PRO A 18 -16.54 7.15 -14.86
C PRO A 18 -15.02 7.10 -14.63
N LYS A 19 -14.48 6.01 -14.06
CA LYS A 19 -13.04 5.75 -13.99
C LYS A 19 -12.39 5.67 -15.38
N ASP A 20 -13.10 5.25 -16.40
CA ASP A 20 -12.57 5.14 -17.77
C ASP A 20 -12.25 6.52 -18.35
N LEU A 21 -13.10 7.51 -18.11
CA LEU A 21 -12.90 8.89 -18.56
C LEU A 21 -11.64 9.51 -17.94
N MET A 22 -11.49 9.40 -16.62
CA MET A 22 -10.30 9.90 -15.95
C MET A 22 -9.04 9.12 -16.36
N SER A 23 -9.14 7.80 -16.57
CA SER A 23 -8.01 6.99 -17.07
C SER A 23 -7.56 7.45 -18.46
N ASN A 24 -8.50 7.77 -19.35
CA ASN A 24 -8.20 8.29 -20.69
C ASN A 24 -7.59 9.70 -20.63
N PHE A 25 -8.08 10.56 -19.73
CA PHE A 25 -7.49 11.88 -19.48
C PHE A 25 -6.04 11.78 -18.96
N MET A 26 -5.81 10.93 -17.96
CA MET A 26 -4.46 10.61 -17.46
C MET A 26 -3.56 10.08 -18.60
N PHE A 27 -4.09 9.21 -19.46
CA PHE A 27 -3.33 8.64 -20.57
C PHE A 27 -2.81 9.73 -21.51
N ARG A 28 -3.65 10.71 -21.86
CA ARG A 28 -3.25 11.84 -22.71
C ARG A 28 -2.11 12.66 -22.08
N ILE A 29 -2.16 12.88 -20.77
CA ILE A 29 -1.13 13.64 -20.04
C ILE A 29 0.19 12.85 -19.94
N PHE A 30 0.12 11.56 -19.61
CA PHE A 30 1.32 10.74 -19.40
C PHE A 30 1.99 10.27 -20.70
N LYS A 31 1.26 10.25 -21.83
CA LYS A 31 1.79 9.81 -23.13
C LYS A 31 3.03 10.61 -23.56
N SER A 32 3.10 11.90 -23.25
CA SER A 32 4.26 12.75 -23.54
C SER A 32 5.36 12.72 -22.47
N GLN A 33 5.12 12.05 -21.33
CA GLN A 33 6.00 12.08 -20.16
C GLN A 33 6.76 10.78 -19.91
N VAL A 34 6.47 9.73 -20.67
CA VAL A 34 7.10 8.41 -20.54
C VAL A 34 7.63 7.96 -21.88
N ILE A 35 8.94 7.75 -21.95
CA ILE A 35 9.66 7.32 -23.15
C ILE A 35 10.40 6.02 -22.85
N ILE A 36 10.22 5.02 -23.73
CA ILE A 36 11.04 3.81 -23.74
C ILE A 36 12.03 3.94 -24.89
N SER A 37 13.32 4.11 -24.60
CA SER A 37 14.31 4.49 -25.63
C SER A 37 14.58 3.40 -26.67
N ASP A 38 14.33 2.15 -26.33
CA ASP A 38 14.68 0.94 -27.09
C ASP A 38 13.45 0.06 -27.42
N ASP A 39 12.25 0.65 -27.41
CA ASP A 39 10.99 -0.01 -27.81
C ASP A 39 10.07 0.98 -28.56
N SER A 40 8.98 0.48 -29.12
CA SER A 40 8.03 1.29 -29.89
C SER A 40 7.21 2.22 -29.00
N GLN A 41 6.73 3.33 -29.59
CA GLN A 41 5.78 4.24 -28.92
C GLN A 41 4.47 3.54 -28.56
N GLU A 42 4.05 2.55 -29.34
CA GLU A 42 2.87 1.72 -29.05
C GLU A 42 3.07 0.90 -27.77
N THR A 43 4.22 0.23 -27.63
CA THR A 43 4.56 -0.50 -26.40
C THR A 43 4.58 0.44 -25.20
N ALA A 44 5.19 1.63 -25.34
CA ALA A 44 5.16 2.64 -24.28
C ALA A 44 3.72 3.04 -23.91
N GLY A 45 2.86 3.27 -24.90
CA GLY A 45 1.43 3.52 -24.71
C GLY A 45 0.74 2.40 -23.93
N ILE A 46 0.92 1.14 -24.34
CA ILE A 46 0.32 0.00 -23.64
C ILE A 46 0.81 -0.07 -22.18
N GLN A 47 2.10 0.15 -21.92
CA GLN A 47 2.64 0.14 -20.56
C GLN A 47 2.10 1.30 -19.70
N ILE A 48 1.92 2.49 -20.27
CA ILE A 48 1.26 3.63 -19.61
C ILE A 48 -0.20 3.29 -19.29
N PHE A 49 -0.92 2.73 -20.25
CA PHE A 49 -2.32 2.31 -20.07
C PHE A 49 -2.45 1.31 -18.91
N ILE A 50 -1.65 0.24 -18.90
CA ILE A 50 -1.62 -0.75 -17.82
C ILE A 50 -1.31 -0.09 -16.48
N ALA A 51 -0.33 0.81 -16.44
CA ALA A 51 0.09 1.48 -15.23
C ALA A 51 -0.99 2.41 -14.66
N ILE A 52 -1.70 3.18 -15.50
CA ILE A 52 -2.81 4.05 -15.09
C ILE A 52 -3.96 3.22 -14.52
N ARG A 53 -4.40 2.17 -15.23
CA ARG A 53 -5.49 1.29 -14.77
C ARG A 53 -5.16 0.65 -13.42
N ARG A 54 -3.91 0.20 -13.23
CA ARG A 54 -3.43 -0.34 -11.94
C ARG A 54 -3.33 0.70 -10.83
N ALA A 55 -2.91 1.93 -11.15
CA ALA A 55 -2.63 2.94 -10.15
C ALA A 55 -3.88 3.72 -9.71
N TYR A 56 -4.76 4.04 -10.67
CA TYR A 56 -5.95 4.85 -10.47
C TYR A 56 -7.22 4.00 -10.35
N ALA A 57 -7.52 3.16 -11.35
CA ALA A 57 -8.76 2.38 -11.36
C ALA A 57 -8.74 1.20 -10.37
N ASN A 58 -7.52 0.78 -9.97
CA ASN A 58 -7.23 -0.40 -9.15
C ASN A 58 -7.63 -1.72 -9.81
N ASP A 59 -7.50 -1.79 -11.14
CA ASP A 59 -7.77 -3.01 -11.89
C ASP A 59 -6.86 -4.15 -11.47
N ASP A 60 -7.46 -5.32 -11.32
CA ASP A 60 -6.74 -6.57 -11.12
C ASP A 60 -6.20 -7.13 -12.45
N LEU A 61 -5.51 -8.27 -12.39
CA LEU A 61 -4.96 -8.87 -13.60
C LEU A 61 -6.05 -9.34 -14.58
N ALA A 62 -7.24 -9.71 -14.09
CA ALA A 62 -8.34 -10.15 -14.93
C ALA A 62 -8.89 -8.99 -15.79
N PHE A 63 -9.16 -7.85 -15.14
CA PHE A 63 -9.60 -6.63 -15.81
C PHE A 63 -8.56 -6.08 -16.79
N LEU A 64 -7.28 -6.09 -16.42
CA LEU A 64 -6.24 -5.64 -17.35
C LEU A 64 -6.16 -6.51 -18.60
N ARG A 65 -6.25 -7.84 -18.44
CA ARG A 65 -6.32 -8.78 -19.57
C ARG A 65 -7.53 -8.49 -20.44
N TYR A 66 -8.67 -8.24 -19.82
CA TYR A 66 -9.91 -7.91 -20.50
C TYR A 66 -9.79 -6.61 -21.32
N HIS A 67 -9.30 -5.53 -20.71
CA HIS A 67 -9.15 -4.25 -21.42
C HIS A 67 -8.16 -4.34 -22.58
N LEU A 68 -7.02 -5.03 -22.40
CA LEU A 68 -6.06 -5.25 -23.48
C LEU A 68 -6.62 -6.15 -24.58
N PHE A 69 -7.42 -7.15 -24.22
CA PHE A 69 -8.13 -8.00 -25.18
C PHE A 69 -9.09 -7.16 -26.03
N LYS A 70 -9.93 -6.33 -25.39
CA LYS A 70 -10.87 -5.43 -26.08
C LYS A 70 -10.16 -4.41 -26.97
N GLN A 71 -8.98 -3.94 -26.56
CA GLN A 71 -8.18 -3.02 -27.36
C GLN A 71 -7.53 -3.71 -28.57
N TYR A 72 -7.14 -4.98 -28.45
CA TYR A 72 -6.50 -5.74 -29.53
C TYR A 72 -7.53 -6.30 -30.54
N PHE A 73 -8.65 -6.85 -30.05
CA PHE A 73 -9.65 -7.55 -30.86
C PHE A 73 -10.95 -6.77 -31.09
N GLY A 74 -11.20 -5.69 -30.34
CA GLY A 74 -12.50 -5.03 -30.27
C GLY A 74 -13.47 -5.72 -29.30
N SER A 75 -14.67 -5.14 -29.16
CA SER A 75 -15.79 -5.80 -28.46
C SER A 75 -16.23 -7.04 -29.22
N LEU A 76 -16.51 -8.14 -28.52
CA LEU A 76 -16.92 -9.39 -29.16
C LEU A 76 -18.21 -9.19 -29.97
N SER A 77 -18.17 -9.55 -31.26
CA SER A 77 -19.32 -9.52 -32.17
C SER A 77 -19.28 -10.74 -33.10
N TYR A 78 -20.41 -11.09 -33.72
CA TYR A 78 -20.44 -12.18 -34.70
C TYR A 78 -19.48 -11.94 -35.87
N GLU A 79 -19.26 -10.67 -36.23
CA GLU A 79 -18.40 -10.27 -37.35
C GLU A 79 -16.90 -10.44 -37.05
N ASN A 80 -16.46 -10.20 -35.81
CA ASN A 80 -15.05 -10.34 -35.44
C ASN A 80 -14.70 -11.72 -34.87
N LEU A 81 -15.68 -12.57 -34.58
CA LEU A 81 -15.49 -13.89 -33.98
C LEU A 81 -14.53 -14.77 -34.78
N GLY A 82 -14.63 -14.76 -36.11
CA GLY A 82 -13.73 -15.52 -36.99
C GLY A 82 -12.27 -15.08 -36.84
N LYS A 83 -12.01 -13.77 -36.85
CA LYS A 83 -10.67 -13.19 -36.65
C LYS A 83 -10.14 -13.47 -35.25
N ILE A 84 -10.99 -13.32 -34.22
CA ILE A 84 -10.61 -13.62 -32.84
C ILE A 84 -10.18 -15.07 -32.73
N THR A 85 -10.98 -16.01 -33.23
CA THR A 85 -10.69 -17.44 -33.14
C THR A 85 -9.38 -17.79 -33.84
N GLN A 86 -9.13 -17.22 -35.02
CA GLN A 86 -7.91 -17.45 -35.79
C GLN A 86 -6.64 -16.92 -35.07
N TYR A 87 -6.71 -15.73 -34.47
CA TYR A 87 -5.54 -15.07 -33.87
C TYR A 87 -5.50 -15.14 -32.34
N PHE A 88 -6.41 -15.88 -31.70
CA PHE A 88 -6.60 -15.87 -30.25
C PHE A 88 -5.32 -16.16 -29.48
N LEU A 89 -4.63 -17.26 -29.82
CA LEU A 89 -3.41 -17.68 -29.13
C LEU A 89 -2.28 -16.66 -29.29
N GLN A 90 -2.16 -16.06 -30.47
CA GLN A 90 -1.17 -15.02 -30.73
C GLN A 90 -1.48 -13.76 -29.92
N GLY A 91 -2.74 -13.29 -29.93
CA GLY A 91 -3.18 -12.13 -29.16
C GLY A 91 -2.96 -12.31 -27.66
N ILE A 92 -3.31 -13.47 -27.11
CA ILE A 92 -3.05 -13.79 -25.69
C ILE A 92 -1.55 -13.77 -25.39
N LYS A 93 -0.71 -14.36 -26.26
CA LYS A 93 0.75 -14.35 -26.07
C LYS A 93 1.30 -12.92 -26.07
N ILE A 94 0.80 -12.05 -26.96
CA ILE A 94 1.18 -10.62 -27.01
C ILE A 94 0.77 -9.93 -25.71
N ILE A 95 -0.47 -10.11 -25.24
CA ILE A 95 -0.97 -9.53 -24.00
C ILE A 95 -0.15 -9.99 -22.78
N GLU A 96 0.13 -11.29 -22.66
CA GLU A 96 0.94 -11.83 -21.56
C GLU A 96 2.37 -11.31 -21.56
N ASN A 97 2.95 -11.05 -22.75
CA ASN A 97 4.27 -10.45 -22.86
C ASN A 97 4.29 -9.00 -22.32
N GLN A 98 3.19 -8.25 -22.42
CA GLN A 98 3.11 -6.90 -21.85
C GLN A 98 3.20 -6.91 -20.32
N PHE A 99 2.63 -7.92 -19.66
CA PHE A 99 2.74 -8.07 -18.19
C PHE A 99 4.13 -8.53 -17.72
N LYS A 100 4.98 -8.99 -18.65
CA LYS A 100 6.38 -9.38 -18.40
C LYS A 100 7.39 -8.32 -18.85
N HIS A 101 6.93 -7.17 -19.34
CA HIS A 101 7.80 -6.13 -19.86
C HIS A 101 8.78 -5.61 -18.77
N PRO A 102 10.10 -5.51 -19.03
CA PRO A 102 11.07 -5.11 -18.00
C PRO A 102 10.85 -3.71 -17.42
N ALA A 103 10.32 -2.78 -18.21
CA ALA A 103 10.05 -1.41 -17.76
C ALA A 103 8.76 -1.24 -16.94
N LYS A 104 7.91 -2.29 -16.84
CA LYS A 104 6.55 -2.19 -16.28
C LYS A 104 6.51 -1.60 -14.87
N ASP A 105 7.45 -1.99 -14.01
CA ASP A 105 7.43 -1.60 -12.59
C ASP A 105 7.96 -0.17 -12.39
N LYS A 106 8.92 0.26 -13.23
CA LYS A 106 9.39 1.65 -13.26
C LYS A 106 8.29 2.60 -13.74
N ILE A 107 7.61 2.24 -14.84
CA ILE A 107 6.50 3.03 -15.40
C ILE A 107 5.32 3.07 -14.41
N TYR A 108 4.94 1.93 -13.84
CA TYR A 108 3.90 1.87 -12.79
C TYR A 108 4.25 2.76 -11.60
N THR A 109 5.48 2.70 -11.09
CA THR A 109 5.90 3.53 -9.94
C THR A 109 5.84 5.02 -10.26
N TYR A 110 6.30 5.42 -11.45
CA TYR A 110 6.25 6.79 -11.91
C TYR A 110 4.82 7.34 -11.97
N ILE A 111 3.91 6.61 -12.63
CA ILE A 111 2.50 7.01 -12.75
C ILE A 111 1.81 7.00 -11.39
N LYS A 112 2.05 5.96 -10.57
CA LYS A 112 1.47 5.83 -9.23
C LYS A 112 1.82 7.02 -8.34
N ASN A 113 3.08 7.47 -8.36
CA ASN A 113 3.52 8.60 -7.55
C ASN A 113 2.85 9.93 -7.97
N GLN A 114 2.23 9.97 -9.15
CA GLN A 114 1.55 11.14 -9.70
C GLN A 114 0.03 10.96 -9.77
N THR A 115 -0.51 9.85 -9.26
CA THR A 115 -1.94 9.53 -9.37
C THR A 115 -2.79 10.31 -8.35
N VAL A 116 -2.23 10.73 -7.22
CA VAL A 116 -2.96 11.39 -6.12
C VAL A 116 -3.72 12.65 -6.57
N PRO A 117 -3.14 13.59 -7.34
CA PRO A 117 -3.86 14.75 -7.87
C PRO A 117 -5.09 14.38 -8.69
N PHE A 118 -5.01 13.32 -9.50
CA PHE A 118 -6.15 12.85 -10.30
C PHE A 118 -7.26 12.24 -9.45
N LEU A 119 -6.92 11.53 -8.37
CA LEU A 119 -7.92 11.02 -7.41
C LEU A 119 -8.69 12.16 -6.72
N ILE A 120 -7.97 13.19 -6.28
CA ILE A 120 -8.58 14.36 -5.65
C ILE A 120 -9.41 15.16 -6.66
N LEU A 121 -8.90 15.33 -7.89
CA LEU A 121 -9.65 15.99 -8.95
C LEU A 121 -10.93 15.22 -9.31
N ASP A 122 -10.88 13.89 -9.41
CA ASP A 122 -12.07 13.05 -9.65
C ASP A 122 -13.11 13.21 -8.52
N ASP A 123 -12.67 13.30 -7.26
CA ASP A 123 -13.57 13.55 -6.13
C ASP A 123 -14.28 14.90 -6.23
N VAL A 124 -13.56 15.96 -6.61
CA VAL A 124 -14.13 17.30 -6.82
C VAL A 124 -15.12 17.27 -7.98
N LEU A 125 -14.73 16.74 -9.14
CA LEU A 125 -15.59 16.69 -10.33
C LEU A 125 -16.88 15.90 -10.09
N ARG A 126 -16.81 14.80 -9.32
CA ARG A 126 -18.00 14.03 -8.95
C ARG A 126 -18.89 14.77 -7.96
N LYS A 127 -18.29 15.43 -6.96
CA LYS A 127 -19.03 16.15 -5.93
C LYS A 127 -19.82 17.34 -6.50
N TYR A 128 -19.25 18.04 -7.48
CA TYR A 128 -19.86 19.23 -8.09
C TYR A 128 -20.47 18.96 -9.48
N ARG A 129 -20.80 17.71 -9.80
CA ARG A 129 -21.40 17.34 -11.09
C ARG A 129 -22.62 18.22 -11.40
N GLY A 130 -22.61 18.87 -12.56
CA GLY A 130 -23.67 19.80 -12.99
C GLY A 130 -23.44 21.27 -12.61
N LYS A 131 -22.48 21.58 -11.73
CA LYS A 131 -22.08 22.96 -11.34
C LYS A 131 -20.57 23.20 -11.51
N ILE A 132 -19.92 22.39 -12.35
CA ILE A 132 -18.47 22.45 -12.55
C ILE A 132 -18.06 23.75 -13.22
N SER A 133 -18.87 24.26 -14.16
CA SER A 133 -18.61 25.53 -14.85
C SER A 133 -18.57 26.70 -13.88
N ASP A 134 -19.52 26.75 -12.94
CA ASP A 134 -19.57 27.79 -11.90
C ASP A 134 -18.36 27.68 -10.96
N LEU A 135 -17.99 26.45 -10.58
CA LEU A 135 -16.81 26.20 -9.75
C LEU A 135 -15.50 26.57 -10.46
N ALA A 136 -15.42 26.34 -11.77
CA ALA A 136 -14.23 26.64 -12.56
C ALA A 136 -14.07 28.14 -12.86
N ALA A 137 -15.15 28.92 -12.72
CA ALA A 137 -15.12 30.37 -12.90
C ALA A 137 -14.50 31.11 -11.70
N ASP A 138 -14.48 30.49 -10.52
CA ASP A 138 -13.93 31.05 -9.28
C ASP A 138 -12.78 30.18 -8.76
N GLU A 139 -11.55 30.66 -8.94
CA GLU A 139 -10.33 29.94 -8.55
C GLU A 139 -10.26 29.68 -7.04
N ASP A 140 -10.74 30.62 -6.22
CA ASP A 140 -10.72 30.46 -4.75
C ASP A 140 -11.70 29.39 -4.30
N GLN A 141 -12.90 29.35 -4.90
CA GLN A 141 -13.86 28.28 -4.65
C GLN A 141 -13.34 26.92 -5.10
N LEU A 142 -12.69 26.83 -6.26
CA LEU A 142 -12.06 25.59 -6.74
C LEU A 142 -10.95 25.14 -5.80
N ASN A 143 -10.08 26.05 -5.38
CA ASN A 143 -8.99 25.76 -4.45
C ASN A 143 -9.52 25.25 -3.09
N ALA A 144 -10.55 25.90 -2.56
CA ALA A 144 -11.23 25.48 -1.33
C ALA A 144 -11.86 24.08 -1.48
N ALA A 145 -12.49 23.79 -2.63
CA ALA A 145 -13.06 22.49 -2.93
C ALA A 145 -11.99 21.38 -2.96
N ILE A 146 -10.84 21.63 -3.60
CA ILE A 146 -9.71 20.70 -3.66
C ILE A 146 -9.15 20.40 -2.25
N LEU A 147 -8.95 21.44 -1.43
CA LEU A 147 -8.45 21.28 -0.06
C LEU A 147 -9.44 20.53 0.81
N SER A 148 -10.75 20.77 0.63
CA SER A 148 -11.82 20.03 1.30
C SER A 148 -11.80 18.54 0.93
N ALA A 149 -11.64 18.22 -0.36
CA ALA A 149 -11.52 16.84 -0.85
C ALA A 149 -10.28 16.13 -0.26
N CYS A 150 -9.13 16.81 -0.19
CA CYS A 150 -7.93 16.29 0.49
C CYS A 150 -8.23 15.93 1.95
N ASN A 151 -8.83 16.86 2.70
CA ASN A 151 -9.15 16.64 4.12
C ASN A 151 -10.12 15.46 4.33
N ALA A 152 -11.12 15.28 3.45
CA ALA A 152 -12.04 14.15 3.52
C ALA A 152 -11.31 12.80 3.33
N ARG A 153 -10.38 12.73 2.36
CA ARG A 153 -9.53 11.54 2.15
C ARG A 153 -8.61 11.28 3.34
N TYR A 154 -7.99 12.31 3.88
CA TYR A 154 -7.07 12.17 5.02
C TYR A 154 -7.80 11.70 6.28
N LYS A 155 -8.99 12.22 6.58
CA LYS A 155 -9.81 11.75 7.71
C LYS A 155 -10.12 10.26 7.59
N THR A 156 -10.46 9.81 6.39
CA THR A 156 -10.76 8.40 6.10
C THR A 156 -9.52 7.52 6.29
N ILE A 157 -8.36 7.93 5.77
CA ILE A 157 -7.10 7.18 5.92
C ILE A 157 -6.62 7.18 7.35
N ASN A 158 -6.65 8.29 8.07
CA ASN A 158 -6.23 8.35 9.47
C ASN A 158 -7.07 7.43 10.35
N SER A 159 -8.39 7.40 10.11
CA SER A 159 -9.29 6.46 10.79
C SER A 159 -8.92 5.00 10.49
N LYS A 160 -8.64 4.67 9.22
CA LYS A 160 -8.23 3.33 8.80
C LYS A 160 -6.87 2.91 9.39
N VAL A 161 -5.89 3.81 9.36
CA VAL A 161 -4.53 3.62 9.93
C VAL A 161 -4.62 3.40 11.43
N ARG A 162 -5.34 4.27 12.16
CA ARG A 162 -5.53 4.14 13.61
C ARG A 162 -6.18 2.82 13.99
N ARG A 163 -7.26 2.42 13.30
CA ARG A 163 -7.89 1.11 13.51
C ARG A 163 -6.93 -0.04 13.25
N ALA A 164 -6.14 0.04 12.17
CA ALA A 164 -5.15 -0.99 11.86
C ALA A 164 -4.05 -1.10 12.92
N ILE A 165 -3.57 0.03 13.45
CA ILE A 165 -2.58 0.05 14.54
C ILE A 165 -3.17 -0.62 15.79
N ILE A 166 -4.34 -0.16 16.25
CA ILE A 166 -5.00 -0.67 17.45
C ILE A 166 -5.23 -2.18 17.35
N ARG A 167 -5.84 -2.63 16.24
CA ARG A 167 -6.09 -4.06 16.00
C ARG A 167 -4.80 -4.87 15.99
N SER A 168 -3.72 -4.33 15.43
CA SER A 168 -2.43 -5.03 15.40
C SER A 168 -1.79 -5.14 16.77
N VAL A 169 -1.79 -4.04 17.56
CA VAL A 169 -1.27 -4.03 18.94
C VAL A 169 -1.98 -5.08 19.78
N ILE A 170 -3.31 -5.11 19.71
CA ILE A 170 -4.13 -6.07 20.45
C ILE A 170 -3.82 -7.50 20.02
N PHE A 171 -3.82 -7.75 18.70
CA PHE A 171 -3.51 -9.07 18.16
C PHE A 171 -2.14 -9.57 18.62
N ILE A 172 -1.10 -8.74 18.49
CA ILE A 172 0.28 -9.08 18.89
C ILE A 172 0.37 -9.31 20.39
N PHE A 173 -0.28 -8.48 21.21
CA PHE A 173 -0.29 -8.64 22.66
C PHE A 173 -0.92 -9.98 23.09
N PHE A 174 -2.13 -10.29 22.61
CA PHE A 174 -2.81 -11.53 22.99
C PHE A 174 -2.06 -12.76 22.49
N THR A 175 -1.65 -12.76 21.23
CA THR A 175 -0.92 -13.90 20.66
C THR A 175 0.42 -14.10 21.38
N LYS A 176 1.20 -13.05 21.61
CA LYS A 176 2.46 -13.18 22.35
C LYS A 176 2.24 -13.61 23.80
N ALA A 177 1.21 -13.10 24.48
CA ALA A 177 0.87 -13.51 25.84
C ALA A 177 0.50 -15.00 25.94
N ILE A 178 -0.25 -15.53 24.97
CA ILE A 178 -0.56 -16.97 24.89
C ILE A 178 0.74 -17.77 24.69
N PHE A 179 1.58 -17.40 23.72
CA PHE A 179 2.87 -18.08 23.50
C PHE A 179 3.77 -18.01 24.73
N ALA A 180 3.81 -16.87 25.41
CA ALA A 180 4.59 -16.67 26.62
C ALA A 180 4.09 -17.55 27.79
N LEU A 181 2.78 -17.69 27.98
CA LEU A 181 2.22 -18.49 29.09
C LEU A 181 2.27 -20.00 28.80
N PHE A 182 1.88 -20.42 27.59
CA PHE A 182 1.75 -21.84 27.26
C PHE A 182 3.05 -22.49 26.80
N ILE A 183 3.91 -21.74 26.09
CA ILE A 183 5.14 -22.29 25.53
C ILE A 183 6.32 -21.85 26.38
N GLU A 184 6.57 -20.54 26.49
CA GLU A 184 7.77 -20.04 27.19
C GLU A 184 7.74 -20.37 28.70
N GLY A 185 6.61 -20.13 29.37
CA GLY A 185 6.44 -20.40 30.80
C GLY A 185 6.48 -21.88 31.16
N ALA A 186 5.84 -22.74 30.36
CA ALA A 186 5.90 -24.18 30.55
C ALA A 186 7.32 -24.72 30.33
N PHE A 187 8.01 -24.23 29.29
CA PHE A 187 9.37 -24.62 28.95
C PHE A 187 10.39 -24.17 30.01
N GLU A 188 10.29 -22.93 30.50
CA GLU A 188 11.17 -22.42 31.56
C GLU A 188 10.99 -23.18 32.88
N LYS A 189 9.74 -23.48 33.25
CA LYS A 189 9.45 -24.29 34.43
C LYS A 189 10.01 -25.70 34.32
N PHE A 190 9.93 -26.32 33.13
CA PHE A 190 10.43 -27.66 32.88
C PHE A 190 11.96 -27.75 32.90
N LEU A 191 12.67 -26.78 32.33
CA LEU A 191 14.14 -26.81 32.21
C LEU A 191 14.90 -26.16 33.37
N TYR A 192 14.40 -25.03 33.89
CA TYR A 192 15.14 -24.20 34.85
C TYR A 192 14.52 -24.22 36.26
N GLY A 193 13.36 -24.86 36.44
CA GLY A 193 12.69 -25.00 37.73
C GLY A 193 12.16 -23.70 38.35
N ARG A 194 12.36 -22.56 37.69
CA ARG A 194 11.89 -21.22 38.10
C ARG A 194 11.49 -20.42 36.87
N THR A 195 10.45 -19.60 37.00
CA THR A 195 10.00 -18.67 35.95
C THR A 195 10.46 -17.27 36.30
N LEU A 196 11.32 -16.68 35.48
CA LEU A 196 11.73 -15.29 35.64
C LEU A 196 10.65 -14.39 35.02
N TRP A 197 9.61 -14.08 35.80
CA TRP A 197 8.45 -13.30 35.36
C TRP A 197 8.82 -11.94 34.74
N SER A 198 9.92 -11.31 35.17
CA SER A 198 10.43 -10.07 34.58
C SER A 198 10.91 -10.25 33.13
N SER A 199 11.59 -11.36 32.82
CA SER A 199 12.06 -11.69 31.47
C SER A 199 10.88 -12.01 30.55
N ILE A 200 9.92 -12.81 31.04
CA ILE A 200 8.69 -13.14 30.32
C ILE A 200 7.88 -11.87 30.03
N ALA A 201 7.71 -10.99 31.02
CA ALA A 201 6.97 -9.74 30.86
C ALA A 201 7.65 -8.81 29.84
N LEU A 202 8.97 -8.62 29.93
CA LEU A 202 9.73 -7.81 28.98
C LEU A 202 9.61 -8.38 27.56
N ASN A 203 9.79 -9.69 27.39
CA ASN A 203 9.69 -10.37 26.09
C ASN A 203 8.28 -10.27 25.49
N THR A 204 7.26 -10.29 26.35
CA THR A 204 5.85 -10.24 25.94
C THR A 204 5.40 -8.83 25.57
N LEU A 205 5.83 -7.82 26.33
CA LEU A 205 5.41 -6.43 26.15
C LEU A 205 6.20 -5.70 25.07
N THR A 206 7.44 -6.12 24.78
CA THR A 206 8.30 -5.44 23.81
C THR A 206 7.68 -5.36 22.41
N PRO A 207 7.14 -6.43 21.80
CA PRO A 207 6.54 -6.34 20.45
C PRO A 207 5.30 -5.42 20.38
N PRO A 208 4.34 -5.47 21.32
CA PRO A 208 3.25 -4.49 21.40
C PRO A 208 3.73 -3.04 21.58
N ILE A 209 4.71 -2.80 22.45
CA ILE A 209 5.28 -1.47 22.67
C ILE A 209 5.93 -0.96 21.38
N LEU A 210 6.72 -1.80 20.71
CA LEU A 210 7.32 -1.46 19.42
C LEU A 210 6.25 -1.09 18.38
N MET A 211 5.15 -1.85 18.33
CA MET A 211 4.03 -1.56 17.42
C MET A 211 3.37 -0.20 17.72
N ILE A 212 3.22 0.16 19.00
CA ILE A 212 2.71 1.47 19.42
C ILE A 212 3.68 2.59 19.00
N LEU A 213 4.97 2.42 19.29
CA LEU A 213 6.02 3.39 18.94
C LEU A 213 6.05 3.63 17.42
N VAL A 214 6.07 2.55 16.64
CA VAL A 214 6.02 2.67 15.17
C VAL A 214 4.71 3.29 14.72
N GLY A 215 3.59 2.98 15.37
CA GLY A 215 2.30 3.62 15.12
C GLY A 215 2.33 5.15 15.24
N PHE A 216 3.06 5.69 16.23
CA PHE A 216 3.26 7.13 16.37
C PHE A 216 4.23 7.73 15.34
N LEU A 217 5.20 6.95 14.87
CA LEU A 217 6.13 7.37 13.82
C LEU A 217 5.49 7.41 12.42
N ILE A 218 4.37 6.71 12.20
CA ILE A 218 3.67 6.70 10.92
C ILE A 218 3.01 8.08 10.69
N GLN A 219 3.63 8.86 9.81
CA GLN A 219 3.16 10.20 9.47
C GLN A 219 1.93 10.13 8.58
N ALA A 220 0.85 10.76 9.04
CA ALA A 220 -0.33 11.02 8.22
C ALA A 220 -0.08 12.17 7.22
N PRO A 221 -0.82 12.23 6.10
CA PRO A 221 -0.78 13.36 5.19
C PRO A 221 -1.09 14.69 5.91
N ASN A 222 -0.28 15.72 5.64
CA ASN A 222 -0.38 17.04 6.30
C ASN A 222 -0.84 18.16 5.34
N ARG A 223 -0.97 19.38 5.86
CA ARG A 223 -1.37 20.56 5.05
C ARG A 223 -0.38 20.88 3.92
N ALA A 224 0.93 20.72 4.15
CA ALA A 224 1.93 20.91 3.11
C ALA A 224 1.71 19.94 1.93
N ASN A 225 1.32 18.70 2.21
CA ASN A 225 0.94 17.74 1.17
C ASN A 225 -0.30 18.21 0.39
N SER A 226 -1.32 18.75 1.06
CA SER A 226 -2.49 19.32 0.38
C SER A 226 -2.13 20.46 -0.57
N ASN A 227 -1.21 21.34 -0.17
CA ASN A 227 -0.74 22.44 -1.02
C ASN A 227 0.03 21.92 -2.25
N ARG A 228 0.81 20.84 -2.10
CA ARG A 228 1.48 20.17 -3.24
C ARG A 228 0.49 19.55 -4.20
N ILE A 229 -0.56 18.92 -3.68
CA ILE A 229 -1.65 18.36 -4.50
C ILE A 229 -2.35 19.47 -5.26
N LEU A 230 -2.71 20.56 -4.58
CA LEU A 230 -3.32 21.75 -5.19
C LEU A 230 -2.47 22.28 -6.34
N LYS A 231 -1.17 22.50 -6.11
CA LYS A 231 -0.23 22.95 -7.15
C LYS A 231 -0.21 21.99 -8.35
N LYS A 232 -0.23 20.67 -8.12
CA LYS A 232 -0.27 19.69 -9.22
C LYS A 232 -1.59 19.72 -9.98
N ILE A 233 -2.72 19.93 -9.31
CA ILE A 233 -4.02 20.08 -9.97
C ILE A 233 -4.03 21.35 -10.83
N ASN A 234 -3.48 22.47 -10.34
CA ASN A 234 -3.38 23.69 -11.14
C ASN A 234 -2.53 23.48 -12.41
N ILE A 235 -1.41 22.76 -12.30
CA ILE A 235 -0.62 22.33 -13.48
C ILE A 235 -1.46 21.49 -14.46
N ILE A 236 -2.29 20.56 -13.95
CA ILE A 236 -3.15 19.69 -14.79
C ILE A 236 -4.22 20.51 -15.54
N LEU A 237 -4.77 21.53 -14.89
CA LEU A 237 -5.90 22.31 -15.40
C LEU A 237 -5.46 23.44 -16.33
N TYR A 238 -4.41 24.18 -15.97
CA TYR A 238 -4.11 25.49 -16.59
C TYR A 238 -2.78 25.57 -17.35
N GLU A 239 -1.80 24.70 -17.07
CA GLU A 239 -0.48 24.79 -17.74
C GLU A 239 -0.43 24.00 -19.05
N ASP A 240 0.34 24.51 -20.03
CA ASP A 240 0.72 23.82 -21.26
C ASP A 240 2.20 24.09 -21.57
N PRO A 241 3.11 23.09 -21.56
CA PRO A 241 2.86 21.65 -21.38
C PRO A 241 2.58 21.25 -19.93
N LYS A 242 1.68 20.28 -19.74
CA LYS A 242 1.27 19.70 -18.44
C LYS A 242 2.35 18.84 -17.79
N LEU A 243 3.46 19.44 -17.36
CA LEU A 243 4.62 18.74 -16.80
C LEU A 243 4.42 18.43 -15.31
N LEU A 244 3.97 17.21 -15.03
CA LEU A 244 3.76 16.74 -13.66
C LEU A 244 5.05 16.23 -12.99
N GLY A 245 6.15 16.13 -13.74
CA GLY A 245 7.47 15.83 -13.22
C GLY A 245 8.51 15.82 -14.33
N VAL A 246 9.70 15.31 -14.00
CA VAL A 246 10.73 15.03 -15.02
C VAL A 246 10.23 13.89 -15.91
N VAL A 247 10.43 14.01 -17.22
CA VAL A 247 10.12 12.96 -18.19
C VAL A 247 10.86 11.68 -17.80
N LEU A 248 10.13 10.57 -17.74
CA LEU A 248 10.69 9.27 -17.45
C LEU A 248 11.24 8.63 -18.72
N THR A 249 12.56 8.48 -18.79
CA THR A 249 13.22 7.71 -19.84
C THR A 249 13.66 6.35 -19.30
N VAL A 250 13.14 5.25 -19.86
CA VAL A 250 13.47 3.88 -19.46
C VAL A 250 14.03 3.09 -20.62
N LYS A 251 14.94 2.16 -20.33
CA LYS A 251 15.39 1.14 -21.28
C LYS A 251 14.77 -0.22 -20.93
N LYS A 252 14.31 -0.96 -21.93
CA LYS A 252 13.80 -2.33 -21.85
C LYS A 252 14.90 -3.28 -21.41
N LYS A 253 16.12 -3.12 -21.94
CA LYS A 253 17.29 -3.86 -21.43
C LYS A 253 18.00 -2.97 -20.41
N PRO A 254 17.87 -3.24 -19.09
CA PRO A 254 18.77 -2.59 -18.13
C PRO A 254 20.21 -2.92 -18.55
N GLY A 255 21.12 -1.95 -18.44
CA GLY A 255 22.54 -2.23 -18.67
C GLY A 255 22.96 -3.42 -17.81
N LYS A 256 23.84 -4.28 -18.33
CA LYS A 256 24.41 -5.37 -17.54
C LYS A 256 25.06 -4.73 -16.33
N THR A 257 24.51 -4.95 -15.13
CA THR A 257 25.20 -4.59 -13.89
C THR A 257 26.49 -5.37 -13.86
N ASP A 258 27.61 -4.68 -13.65
CA ASP A 258 28.92 -5.33 -13.61
C ASP A 258 28.89 -6.49 -12.61
N PRO A 259 29.40 -7.69 -12.96
CA PRO A 259 29.38 -8.85 -12.08
C PRO A 259 29.99 -8.57 -10.70
N ILE A 260 31.02 -7.70 -10.66
CA ILE A 260 31.68 -7.24 -9.43
C ILE A 260 30.73 -6.41 -8.57
N LEU A 261 30.01 -5.46 -9.17
CA LEU A 261 29.01 -4.64 -8.46
C LEU A 261 27.85 -5.51 -7.94
N TRP A 262 27.39 -6.48 -8.73
CA TRP A 262 26.36 -7.41 -8.28
C TRP A 262 26.83 -8.24 -7.07
N SER A 263 28.05 -8.77 -7.12
CA SER A 263 28.64 -9.51 -5.99
C SER A 263 28.76 -8.63 -4.74
N LEU A 264 29.21 -7.38 -4.90
CA LEU A 264 29.27 -6.41 -3.81
C LEU A 264 27.87 -6.14 -3.21
N PHE A 265 26.84 -5.98 -4.04
CA PHE A 265 25.47 -5.78 -3.55
C PHE A 265 24.94 -7.01 -2.80
N VAL A 266 25.22 -8.23 -3.29
CA VAL A 266 24.85 -9.47 -2.58
C VAL A 266 25.56 -9.55 -1.23
N LEU A 267 26.85 -9.23 -1.18
CA LEU A 267 27.64 -9.24 0.05
C LEU A 267 27.14 -8.20 1.05
N LEU A 268 26.86 -6.97 0.60
CA LEU A 268 26.26 -5.93 1.43
C LEU A 268 24.88 -6.34 1.95
N TRP A 269 24.07 -7.03 1.13
CA TRP A 269 22.76 -7.51 1.55
C TRP A 269 22.86 -8.64 2.59
N LEU A 270 23.79 -9.57 2.42
CA LEU A 270 24.08 -10.61 3.43
C LEU A 270 24.61 -10.00 4.73
N ALA A 271 25.49 -9.00 4.63
CA ALA A 271 25.97 -8.25 5.79
C ALA A 271 24.82 -7.52 6.50
N ALA A 272 23.89 -6.91 5.75
CA ALA A 272 22.69 -6.29 6.31
C ALA A 272 21.85 -7.29 7.10
N PHE A 273 21.64 -8.48 6.53
CA PHE A 273 20.89 -9.56 7.16
C PHE A 273 21.58 -10.03 8.45
N ALA A 274 22.87 -10.33 8.38
CA ALA A 274 23.66 -10.79 9.52
C ALA A 274 23.72 -9.72 10.63
N LEU A 275 23.91 -8.45 10.28
CA LEU A 275 23.96 -7.35 11.24
C LEU A 275 22.59 -7.13 11.90
N SER A 276 21.51 -7.15 11.12
CA SER A 276 20.16 -6.90 11.64
C SER A 276 19.71 -8.00 12.61
N PHE A 277 19.82 -9.27 12.21
CA PHE A 277 19.48 -10.40 13.08
C PHE A 277 20.49 -10.57 14.22
N GLY A 278 21.79 -10.46 13.92
CA GLY A 278 22.87 -10.60 14.88
C GLY A 278 22.81 -9.56 15.99
N ALA A 279 22.51 -8.29 15.68
CA ALA A 279 22.34 -7.25 16.68
C ALA A 279 21.20 -7.57 17.66
N ILE A 280 20.07 -8.06 17.17
CA ILE A 280 18.93 -8.43 18.02
C ILE A 280 19.25 -9.66 18.86
N VAL A 281 19.81 -10.71 18.27
CA VAL A 281 20.25 -11.90 19.01
C VAL A 281 21.28 -11.53 20.09
N PHE A 282 22.23 -10.65 19.77
CA PHE A 282 23.24 -10.16 20.71
C PHE A 282 22.59 -9.43 21.89
N ILE A 283 21.66 -8.50 21.64
CA ILE A 283 20.91 -7.78 22.69
C ILE A 283 20.12 -8.78 23.56
N LEU A 284 19.39 -9.72 22.95
CA LEU A 284 18.58 -10.68 23.71
C LEU A 284 19.44 -11.63 24.56
N THR A 285 20.62 -12.02 24.06
CA THR A 285 21.58 -12.85 24.79
C THR A 285 22.16 -12.08 25.98
N LYS A 286 22.47 -10.78 25.82
CA LYS A 286 22.89 -9.90 26.93
C LYS A 286 21.81 -9.72 28.00
N LEU A 287 20.53 -9.83 27.62
CA LEU A 287 19.40 -9.83 28.55
C LEU A 287 19.12 -11.21 29.17
N HIS A 288 19.99 -12.21 28.93
CA HIS A 288 19.84 -13.58 29.43
C HIS A 288 18.52 -14.27 29.02
N ILE A 289 17.99 -13.92 27.85
CA ILE A 289 16.77 -14.53 27.30
C ILE A 289 17.13 -15.91 26.71
N ASN A 290 16.34 -16.93 27.04
CA ASN A 290 16.48 -18.30 26.53
C ASN A 290 16.35 -18.36 25.00
N LEU A 291 17.12 -19.24 24.35
CA LEU A 291 17.15 -19.46 22.90
C LEU A 291 15.74 -19.64 22.29
N LEU A 292 14.86 -20.39 22.95
CA LEU A 292 13.47 -20.55 22.49
C LEU A 292 12.73 -19.20 22.47
N SER A 293 12.82 -18.45 23.58
CA SER A 293 12.20 -17.13 23.72
C SER A 293 12.81 -16.11 22.75
N GLN A 294 14.10 -16.22 22.41
CA GLN A 294 14.74 -15.42 21.36
C GLN A 294 14.15 -15.70 19.98
N PHE A 295 13.97 -16.98 19.62
CA PHE A 295 13.35 -17.37 18.36
C PHE A 295 11.92 -16.83 18.25
N ILE A 296 11.11 -17.02 19.30
CA ILE A 296 9.74 -16.51 19.36
C ILE A 296 9.74 -14.98 19.27
N PHE A 297 10.66 -14.29 19.95
CA PHE A 297 10.79 -12.83 19.85
C PHE A 297 11.07 -12.37 18.41
N ILE A 298 12.06 -12.97 17.75
CA ILE A 298 12.43 -12.64 16.37
C ILE A 298 11.25 -12.90 15.41
N PHE A 299 10.50 -13.98 15.63
CA PHE A 299 9.28 -14.28 14.89
C PHE A 299 8.24 -13.16 15.02
N PHE A 300 7.93 -12.72 16.24
CA PHE A 300 6.99 -11.63 16.47
C PHE A 300 7.50 -10.29 15.95
N LEU A 301 8.80 -10.03 16.07
CA LEU A 301 9.43 -8.84 15.52
C LEU A 301 9.26 -8.78 13.99
N ALA A 302 9.48 -9.89 13.29
CA ALA A 302 9.26 -9.96 11.85
C ALA A 302 7.80 -9.67 11.46
N ILE A 303 6.83 -10.21 12.21
CA ILE A 303 5.40 -9.91 12.02
C ILE A 303 5.12 -8.43 12.26
N VAL A 304 5.59 -7.85 13.37
CA VAL A 304 5.42 -6.43 13.72
C VAL A 304 6.00 -5.54 12.62
N SER A 305 7.22 -5.84 12.13
CA SER A 305 7.86 -5.07 11.07
C SER A 305 7.03 -5.11 9.77
N PHE A 306 6.54 -6.28 9.36
CA PHE A 306 5.71 -6.41 8.16
C PHE A 306 4.36 -5.69 8.28
N VAL A 307 3.67 -5.84 9.42
CA VAL A 307 2.40 -5.16 9.70
C VAL A 307 2.59 -3.65 9.72
N SER A 308 3.64 -3.17 10.40
CA SER A 308 4.02 -1.75 10.43
C SER A 308 4.29 -1.20 9.03
N PHE A 309 5.05 -1.93 8.20
CA PHE A 309 5.30 -1.55 6.81
C PHE A 309 3.99 -1.44 6.01
N ARG A 310 3.06 -2.39 6.18
CA ARG A 310 1.74 -2.38 5.52
C ARG A 310 0.89 -1.19 5.95
N ILE A 311 0.89 -0.86 7.24
CA ILE A 311 0.14 0.30 7.77
C ILE A 311 0.77 1.61 7.28
N ASN A 312 2.09 1.73 7.30
CA ASN A 312 2.81 2.90 6.78
C ASN A 312 2.51 3.12 5.29
N ARG A 313 2.47 2.05 4.49
CA ARG A 313 2.07 2.13 3.07
C ARG A 313 0.63 2.63 2.89
N THR A 314 -0.27 2.31 3.82
CA THR A 314 -1.65 2.78 3.80
C THR A 314 -1.73 4.27 4.17
N ALA A 315 -0.97 4.71 5.18
CA ALA A 315 -0.89 6.12 5.57
C ALA A 315 -0.34 7.00 4.44
N ASN A 316 0.68 6.50 3.73
CA ASN A 316 1.34 7.20 2.63
C ASN A 316 0.59 7.13 1.29
N MET A 317 -0.63 6.59 1.24
CA MET A 317 -1.37 6.38 -0.01
C MET A 317 -1.69 7.69 -0.75
N TYR A 318 -1.92 8.79 -0.02
CA TYR A 318 -2.21 10.12 -0.57
C TYR A 318 -1.07 11.12 -0.39
N ILE A 319 0.12 10.67 0.00
CA ILE A 319 1.28 11.56 0.11
C ILE A 319 1.98 11.62 -1.25
N LEU A 320 2.10 12.83 -1.78
CA LEU A 320 2.95 13.11 -2.93
C LEU A 320 4.41 13.02 -2.47
N LYS A 321 5.10 11.97 -2.91
CA LYS A 321 6.51 11.75 -2.58
C LYS A 321 7.37 12.82 -3.26
N ASP A 322 8.12 13.56 -2.45
CA ASP A 322 9.24 14.36 -2.95
C ASP A 322 10.48 13.50 -3.12
N LYS A 323 11.42 13.92 -3.99
CA LYS A 323 12.64 13.18 -4.33
C LYS A 323 13.68 13.05 -3.21
N LYS A 324 13.46 13.63 -2.02
CA LYS A 324 14.42 13.56 -0.92
C LYS A 324 14.02 12.46 0.05
N ASP A 325 14.50 11.25 -0.21
CA ASP A 325 14.57 10.24 0.85
C ASP A 325 15.61 10.72 1.88
N ASN A 326 15.21 10.81 3.15
CA ASN A 326 16.13 11.19 4.22
C ASN A 326 17.12 10.04 4.46
N LEU A 327 18.39 10.34 4.73
CA LEU A 327 19.39 9.31 5.05
C LEU A 327 18.95 8.40 6.21
N GLY A 328 18.22 8.96 7.18
CA GLY A 328 17.64 8.19 8.28
C GLY A 328 16.56 7.18 7.86
N SER A 329 15.71 7.51 6.87
CA SER A 329 14.72 6.55 6.35
C SER A 329 15.40 5.42 5.58
N LEU A 330 16.50 5.71 4.87
CA LEU A 330 17.29 4.69 4.19
C LEU A 330 17.96 3.72 5.18
N ALA A 331 18.51 4.22 6.29
CA ALA A 331 19.08 3.37 7.34
C ALA A 331 18.02 2.49 8.03
N PHE A 332 16.84 3.06 8.32
CA PHE A 332 15.71 2.30 8.88
C PHE A 332 15.25 1.20 7.91
N ASP A 333 15.07 1.54 6.64
CA ASP A 333 14.68 0.57 5.62
C ASP A 333 15.74 -0.53 5.48
N PHE A 334 17.03 -0.21 5.53
CA PHE A 334 18.12 -1.18 5.47
C PHE A 334 18.07 -2.19 6.62
N PHE A 335 17.89 -1.73 7.87
CA PHE A 335 17.86 -2.60 9.06
C PHE A 335 16.58 -3.44 9.15
N PHE A 336 15.41 -2.86 8.82
CA PHE A 336 14.13 -3.55 8.98
C PHE A 336 13.70 -4.35 7.75
N MET A 337 14.27 -4.13 6.57
CA MET A 337 13.91 -4.88 5.36
C MET A 337 14.04 -6.39 5.51
N PRO A 338 15.10 -6.97 6.11
CA PRO A 338 15.19 -8.40 6.38
C PRO A 338 13.99 -8.95 7.18
N PHE A 339 13.60 -8.25 8.25
CA PHE A 339 12.44 -8.60 9.08
C PHE A 339 11.12 -8.47 8.31
N ILE A 340 10.94 -7.40 7.53
CA ILE A 340 9.75 -7.18 6.70
C ILE A 340 9.58 -8.31 5.68
N GLN A 341 10.67 -8.77 5.05
CA GLN A 341 10.62 -9.86 4.07
C GLN A 341 10.21 -11.19 4.71
N ILE A 342 10.80 -11.53 5.86
CA ILE A 342 10.43 -12.74 6.60
C ILE A 342 8.99 -12.64 7.10
N GLY A 343 8.60 -11.53 7.72
CA GLY A 343 7.25 -11.30 8.21
C GLY A 343 6.19 -11.39 7.11
N ARG A 344 6.50 -10.90 5.90
CA ARG A 344 5.63 -11.06 4.72
C ARG A 344 5.41 -12.54 4.39
N ARG A 345 6.46 -13.35 4.37
CA ARG A 345 6.36 -14.79 4.07
C ARG A 345 5.55 -15.52 5.14
N LEU A 346 5.82 -15.23 6.42
CA LEU A 346 5.08 -15.80 7.56
C LEU A 346 3.59 -15.45 7.47
N THR A 347 3.26 -14.18 7.22
CA THR A 347 1.86 -13.74 7.15
C THR A 347 1.13 -14.33 5.95
N LEU A 348 1.79 -14.50 4.79
CA LEU A 348 1.18 -15.14 3.62
C LEU A 348 0.89 -16.63 3.87
N ALA A 349 1.78 -17.34 4.55
CA ALA A 349 1.56 -18.73 4.95
C ALA A 349 0.37 -18.85 5.93
N ILE A 350 0.28 -17.94 6.91
CA ILE A 350 -0.82 -17.91 7.90
C ILE A 350 -2.14 -17.46 7.26
N SER A 351 -2.13 -16.56 6.27
CA SER A 351 -3.34 -16.04 5.60
C SER A 351 -4.10 -17.11 4.81
N GLN A 352 -3.47 -18.24 4.47
CA GLN A 352 -4.19 -19.38 3.90
C GLN A 352 -5.11 -20.06 4.93
N ILE A 353 -4.90 -19.79 6.23
CA ILE A 353 -5.73 -20.23 7.35
C ILE A 353 -6.73 -19.11 7.70
N ASN A 354 -7.59 -18.74 6.75
CA ASN A 354 -8.57 -17.64 6.85
C ASN A 354 -9.44 -17.71 8.13
N ILE A 355 -9.60 -18.91 8.70
CA ILE A 355 -10.38 -19.19 9.91
C ILE A 355 -9.78 -18.53 11.16
N ILE A 356 -8.46 -18.51 11.31
CA ILE A 356 -7.80 -17.94 12.50
C ILE A 356 -7.98 -16.42 12.51
N LEU A 357 -7.81 -15.76 11.36
CA LEU A 357 -8.02 -14.31 11.24
C LEU A 357 -9.48 -13.92 11.48
N PHE A 358 -10.45 -14.69 10.99
CA PHE A 358 -11.87 -14.46 11.27
C PHE A 358 -12.22 -14.64 12.75
N LEU A 359 -11.67 -15.66 13.41
CA LEU A 359 -11.90 -15.94 14.83
C LEU A 359 -11.28 -14.84 15.73
N PHE A 360 -10.05 -14.41 15.42
CA PHE A 360 -9.42 -13.28 16.12
C PHE A 360 -10.13 -11.96 15.85
N ASP A 361 -10.63 -11.73 14.64
CA ASP A 361 -11.46 -10.56 14.33
C ASP A 361 -12.76 -10.58 15.11
N PHE A 362 -13.43 -11.72 15.23
CA PHE A 362 -14.65 -11.83 16.02
C PHE A 362 -14.40 -11.62 17.53
N ILE A 363 -13.35 -12.22 18.09
CA ILE A 363 -12.97 -12.12 19.51
C ILE A 363 -12.49 -10.70 19.88
N ILE A 364 -11.83 -9.99 18.95
CA ILE A 364 -11.27 -8.66 19.22
C ILE A 364 -12.24 -7.55 18.78
N GLU A 365 -12.83 -7.61 17.58
CA GLU A 365 -13.61 -6.52 16.99
C GLU A 365 -14.96 -6.30 17.70
N THR A 366 -15.62 -7.38 18.13
CA THR A 366 -16.94 -7.31 18.78
C THR A 366 -16.90 -6.61 20.15
N PRO A 367 -16.02 -6.99 21.10
CA PRO A 367 -15.95 -6.30 22.39
C PRO A 367 -15.40 -4.87 22.27
N PHE A 368 -14.46 -4.61 21.36
CA PHE A 368 -13.92 -3.26 21.18
C PHE A 368 -14.92 -2.26 20.59
N LYS A 369 -15.82 -2.70 19.69
CA LYS A 369 -16.97 -1.87 19.26
C LYS A 369 -17.83 -1.46 20.45
N GLY A 370 -18.05 -2.36 21.41
CA GLY A 370 -18.75 -2.07 22.66
C GLY A 370 -18.02 -1.05 23.54
N ILE A 371 -16.72 -1.25 23.79
CA ILE A 371 -15.91 -0.33 24.60
C ILE A 371 -15.84 1.07 23.97
N PHE A 372 -15.66 1.16 22.65
CA PHE A 372 -15.57 2.45 21.96
C PHE A 372 -16.91 3.19 21.98
N ALA A 373 -18.03 2.48 21.76
CA ALA A 373 -19.37 3.05 21.89
C ALA A 373 -19.64 3.55 23.33
N PHE A 374 -19.19 2.80 24.33
CA PHE A 374 -19.25 3.23 25.74
C PHE A 374 -18.46 4.53 25.98
N PHE A 375 -17.22 4.63 25.50
CA PHE A 375 -16.43 5.85 25.66
C PHE A 375 -17.02 7.05 24.93
N GLU A 376 -17.58 6.87 23.72
CA GLU A 376 -18.28 7.95 23.02
C GLU A 376 -19.49 8.44 23.83
N GLN A 377 -20.28 7.53 24.42
CA GLN A 377 -21.38 7.88 25.31
C GLN A 377 -20.89 8.56 26.60
N TRP A 378 -19.79 8.09 27.18
CA TRP A 378 -19.19 8.69 28.37
C TRP A 378 -18.71 10.12 28.10
N PHE A 379 -18.06 10.37 26.96
CA PHE A 379 -17.64 11.72 26.58
C PHE A 379 -18.82 12.65 26.31
N LEU A 380 -19.89 12.15 25.69
CA LEU A 380 -21.14 12.90 25.54
C LEU A 380 -21.73 13.25 26.90
N PHE A 381 -21.81 12.29 27.82
CA PHE A 381 -22.30 12.53 29.19
C PHE A 381 -21.46 13.59 29.93
N LEU A 382 -20.13 13.48 29.88
CA LEU A 382 -19.24 14.47 30.50
C LEU A 382 -19.43 15.87 29.92
N ARG A 383 -19.63 15.97 28.60
CA ARG A 383 -19.90 17.25 27.93
C ARG A 383 -21.23 17.84 28.40
N THR A 384 -22.28 17.03 28.48
CA THR A 384 -23.59 17.47 29.00
C THR A 384 -23.53 17.87 30.47
N GLN A 385 -22.71 17.21 31.30
CA GLN A 385 -22.52 17.63 32.69
C GLN A 385 -21.75 18.95 32.80
N ARG A 386 -20.79 19.19 31.91
CA ARG A 386 -20.06 20.45 31.84
C ARG A 386 -20.96 21.60 31.43
N GLU A 387 -21.83 21.39 30.44
CA GLU A 387 -22.84 22.36 29.99
C GLU A 387 -23.93 22.67 31.03
N LYS A 388 -24.05 21.87 32.11
CA LYS A 388 -24.95 22.16 33.24
C LYS A 388 -24.29 22.99 34.35
N LEU A 389 -22.97 23.11 34.31
CA LEU A 389 -22.18 23.86 35.29
C LEU A 389 -21.86 25.29 34.82
N ASP A 390 -22.09 25.57 33.54
CA ASP A 390 -22.20 26.92 32.94
C ASP A 390 -23.68 27.32 32.88
#